data_AF-A0A9D8YIM7-F1
#
_entry.id   AF-A0A9D8YIM7-F1
#
_cell.length_a   1.000
_cell.length_b   1.000
_cell.length_c   1.000
_cell.angle_alpha   90.00
_cell.angle_beta   90.00
_cell.angle_gamma   90.00
#
_symmetry.space_group_name_H-M   'P 1'
#
loop_
_entity.id
_entity.type
_entity.pdbx_description
1 polymer ?
#
loop_
_entity_poly.entity_id
_entity_poly.type
_entity_poly.pdbx_seq_one_letter_code
_entity_poly.pdbx_strand_id
1 'polypeptide(L)'
;MRRVFLLFAALFLALSAASVRAQGACEETTTGACYPEYITISALTATDDGYTAVAVAGSDLEVLRLDADANIVDRFLLPPPEWLPNQTNMPAIDKLVTGAAGSVMGVGTVTSGNQQIGAVFFLSPDNQTQWSAALFVDAESSVILYSGAYDPADKRYLVVGRHTNGADTGSCSKWSRGLILSIPESDITNLAAYFEGPQEAGLENRVAFYDIAPTGSRGEFVATGFATSPAPGGGCQDNAVAVNVRGGATSQWSVGSRFLIGSPDENEVAFAVSAIDSRTFLIAGQGTDTQTGARAAFLSEFGFFGSAPALRYDPFPEDGSDRSGGDRYRTLTKLGSGSVLVSGSVSESRQARNQGIWRVQAPGMGGASPLNFLTREAGSDIFATALGADGRVLAVGRHGAGRGDVGWMGFVFGQKLVVDRRDPDPNLELLTPQQARAGSLTLTANDVSSGFGYRDIRFGAGLEYEVRFTIDRETDIAASALPLDGDLDLVLVDANDSVLAISANRGSAGEFTIADLEPGDYTLKVVAIADVGEYELRIRSGQSLSEPVLESLNALHRDGRNKLAEMLTGGGYLSPASADIGFGAAALASLLAYYNSFNTVIDVAGVQQFIASASLAVDD
;
A
#
# COMPACT_ATOMS: atom_id res chain seq x y z
N MET A 1 6.41 55.22 -9.67
CA MET A 1 5.37 54.29 -10.18
C MET A 1 5.87 53.37 -11.30
N ARG A 2 6.42 53.87 -12.43
CA ARG A 2 6.88 53.01 -13.55
C ARG A 2 7.87 51.89 -13.18
N ARG A 3 8.83 52.14 -12.28
CA ARG A 3 9.80 51.13 -11.81
C ARG A 3 9.18 50.03 -10.93
N VAL A 4 8.14 50.37 -10.16
CA VAL A 4 7.42 49.40 -9.31
C VAL A 4 6.56 48.50 -10.21
N PHE A 5 5.89 49.06 -11.21
CA PHE A 5 5.07 48.31 -12.16
C PHE A 5 5.90 47.32 -13.01
N LEU A 6 7.10 47.72 -13.43
CA LEU A 6 8.03 46.83 -14.14
C LEU A 6 8.55 45.69 -13.26
N LEU A 7 8.74 45.93 -11.95
CA LEU A 7 9.15 44.89 -11.01
C LEU A 7 8.03 43.86 -10.80
N PHE A 8 6.78 44.31 -10.65
CA PHE A 8 5.61 43.43 -10.52
C PHE A 8 5.34 42.63 -11.81
N ALA A 9 5.46 43.26 -12.99
CA ALA A 9 5.30 42.56 -14.26
C ALA A 9 6.39 41.51 -14.50
N ALA A 10 7.65 41.82 -14.15
CA ALA A 10 8.75 40.86 -14.23
C ALA A 10 8.59 39.70 -13.23
N LEU A 11 8.07 39.96 -12.03
CA LEU A 11 7.76 38.93 -11.03
C LEU A 11 6.63 38.00 -11.51
N PHE A 12 5.56 38.57 -12.07
CA PHE A 12 4.45 37.79 -12.64
C PHE A 12 4.88 36.94 -13.85
N LEU A 13 5.71 37.48 -14.75
CA LEU A 13 6.26 36.73 -15.89
C LEU A 13 7.23 35.63 -15.46
N ALA A 14 7.99 35.83 -14.39
CA ALA A 14 8.88 34.81 -13.84
C ALA A 14 8.10 33.67 -13.16
N LEU A 15 7.02 33.98 -12.45
CA LEU A 15 6.12 33.01 -11.83
C LEU A 15 5.38 32.17 -12.88
N SER A 16 4.89 32.78 -13.96
CA SER A 16 4.20 32.06 -15.04
C SER A 16 5.15 31.22 -15.90
N ALA A 17 6.40 31.64 -16.09
CA ALA A 17 7.39 30.84 -16.82
C ALA A 17 7.84 29.59 -16.03
N ALA A 18 7.86 29.65 -14.70
CA ALA A 18 8.16 28.50 -13.84
C ALA A 18 7.03 27.46 -13.88
N SER A 19 5.77 27.89 -13.79
CA SER A 19 4.62 26.98 -13.85
C SER A 19 4.49 26.27 -15.21
N VAL A 20 4.77 26.97 -16.32
CA VAL A 20 4.72 26.38 -17.66
C VAL A 20 5.83 25.35 -17.89
N ARG A 21 7.03 25.57 -17.34
CA ARG A 21 8.12 24.57 -17.41
C ARG A 21 7.84 23.33 -16.56
N ALA A 22 7.28 23.52 -15.36
CA ALA A 22 6.88 22.40 -14.51
C ALA A 22 5.79 21.55 -15.18
N GLN A 23 4.80 22.18 -15.82
CA GLN A 23 3.77 21.47 -16.57
C GLN A 23 4.34 20.68 -17.75
N GLY A 24 5.28 21.24 -18.52
CA GLY A 24 5.90 20.54 -19.65
C GLY A 24 6.82 19.38 -19.25
N ALA A 25 7.50 19.45 -18.10
CA ALA A 25 8.33 18.35 -17.59
C ALA A 25 7.48 17.15 -17.14
N CYS A 26 6.22 17.37 -16.78
CA CYS A 26 5.31 16.32 -16.33
C CYS A 26 4.55 15.64 -17.47
N GLU A 27 4.72 16.09 -18.72
CA GLU A 27 4.26 15.33 -19.89
C GLU A 27 5.13 14.09 -20.15
N GLU A 28 6.36 14.03 -19.60
CA GLU A 28 7.28 12.90 -19.72
C GLU A 28 7.13 11.84 -18.61
N THR A 29 6.35 12.08 -17.55
CA THR A 29 6.13 11.05 -16.53
C THR A 29 5.34 9.90 -17.13
N THR A 30 5.87 8.68 -17.04
CA THR A 30 5.22 7.48 -17.58
C THR A 30 3.94 7.13 -16.83
N THR A 31 3.87 7.51 -15.54
CA THR A 31 2.74 7.26 -14.65
C THR A 31 2.52 8.42 -13.68
N GLY A 32 1.26 8.77 -13.40
CA GLY A 32 0.88 9.76 -12.38
C GLY A 32 0.74 11.21 -12.84
N ALA A 33 0.70 12.11 -11.87
CA ALA A 33 0.55 13.55 -12.05
C ALA A 33 1.51 14.32 -11.13
N CYS A 34 1.98 15.47 -11.61
CA CYS A 34 2.72 16.42 -10.80
C CYS A 34 1.81 17.50 -10.23
N TYR A 35 2.21 18.00 -9.05
CA TYR A 35 1.51 19.02 -8.30
C TYR A 35 2.51 20.16 -8.04
N PRO A 36 2.61 21.16 -8.95
CA PRO A 36 3.61 22.22 -8.86
C PRO A 36 3.42 23.15 -7.66
N GLU A 37 2.26 23.13 -7.01
CA GLU A 37 2.04 23.79 -5.72
C GLU A 37 2.83 23.16 -4.57
N TYR A 38 3.28 21.91 -4.73
CA TYR A 38 4.06 21.19 -3.74
C TYR A 38 5.50 21.00 -4.20
N ILE A 39 6.44 21.12 -3.27
CA ILE A 39 7.85 20.80 -3.50
C ILE A 39 8.04 19.27 -3.51
N THR A 40 7.29 18.58 -2.65
CA THR A 40 7.28 17.12 -2.53
C THR A 40 5.99 16.65 -1.88
N ILE A 41 5.57 15.43 -2.19
CA ILE A 41 4.60 14.66 -1.41
C ILE A 41 5.40 13.57 -0.70
N SER A 42 5.59 13.71 0.61
CA SER A 42 6.64 13.01 1.35
C SER A 42 6.19 11.71 2.01
N ALA A 43 4.91 11.61 2.35
CA ALA A 43 4.36 10.45 3.05
C ALA A 43 2.96 10.10 2.53
N LEU A 44 2.64 8.81 2.60
CA LEU A 44 1.39 8.22 2.11
C LEU A 44 0.99 7.03 2.97
N THR A 45 -0.30 6.87 3.21
CA THR A 45 -0.89 5.65 3.77
C THR A 45 -2.26 5.40 3.13
N ALA A 46 -2.67 4.13 3.07
CA ALA A 46 -4.01 3.75 2.64
C ALA A 46 -4.99 3.84 3.80
N THR A 47 -6.22 4.26 3.51
CA THR A 47 -7.36 4.32 4.44
C THR A 47 -8.51 3.52 3.85
N ASP A 48 -9.56 3.28 4.63
CA ASP A 48 -10.71 2.48 4.17
C ASP A 48 -11.36 3.08 2.90
N ASP A 49 -11.40 4.41 2.78
CA ASP A 49 -12.04 5.12 1.67
C ASP A 49 -11.07 5.60 0.56
N GLY A 50 -9.79 5.22 0.63
CA GLY A 50 -8.78 5.70 -0.32
C GLY A 50 -7.40 5.88 0.31
N TYR A 51 -6.87 7.10 0.27
CA TYR A 51 -5.52 7.37 0.77
C TYR A 51 -5.43 8.71 1.52
N THR A 52 -4.40 8.81 2.36
CA THR A 52 -4.00 10.06 2.99
C THR A 52 -2.53 10.31 2.73
N ALA A 53 -2.19 11.53 2.28
CA ALA A 53 -0.83 11.94 2.00
C ALA A 53 -0.46 13.24 2.72
N VAL A 54 0.83 13.48 2.91
CA VAL A 54 1.37 14.76 3.38
C VAL A 54 2.20 15.38 2.27
N ALA A 55 1.90 16.63 1.94
CA ALA A 55 2.57 17.42 0.93
C ALA A 55 3.22 18.67 1.54
N VAL A 56 4.36 19.08 0.98
CA VAL A 56 5.11 20.27 1.41
C VAL A 56 4.83 21.41 0.44
N ALA A 57 4.09 22.42 0.90
CA ALA A 57 3.74 23.63 0.15
C ALA A 57 4.59 24.82 0.63
N GLY A 58 5.79 24.98 0.07
CA GLY A 58 6.72 26.02 0.55
C GLY A 58 7.26 25.68 1.93
N SER A 59 6.89 26.45 2.96
CA SER A 59 7.21 26.17 4.38
C SER A 59 6.12 25.39 5.11
N ASP A 60 4.96 25.23 4.47
CA ASP A 60 3.76 24.68 5.06
C ASP A 60 3.62 23.19 4.75
N LEU A 61 2.86 22.49 5.60
CA LEU A 61 2.45 21.12 5.34
C LEU A 61 0.95 21.07 5.08
N GLU A 62 0.55 20.41 4.00
CA GLU A 62 -0.84 20.09 3.72
C GLU A 62 -1.07 18.59 3.85
N VAL A 63 -2.19 18.23 4.48
CA VAL A 63 -2.71 16.87 4.43
C VAL A 63 -3.68 16.78 3.26
N LEU A 64 -3.49 15.78 2.41
CA LEU A 64 -4.34 15.47 1.28
C LEU A 64 -5.16 14.22 1.58
N ARG A 65 -6.48 14.32 1.50
CA ARG A 65 -7.36 13.15 1.45
C ARG A 65 -7.64 12.82 -0.01
N LEU A 66 -7.49 11.56 -0.33
CA LEU A 66 -7.56 11.04 -1.68
C LEU A 66 -8.64 9.96 -1.72
N ASP A 67 -9.48 9.96 -2.74
CA ASP A 67 -10.35 8.82 -2.99
C ASP A 67 -9.53 7.61 -3.50
N ALA A 68 -10.21 6.48 -3.73
CA ALA A 68 -9.58 5.27 -4.28
C ALA A 68 -8.91 5.50 -5.64
N ASP A 69 -9.32 6.51 -6.40
CA ASP A 69 -8.76 6.90 -7.70
C ASP A 69 -7.63 7.95 -7.60
N ALA A 70 -7.16 8.23 -6.37
CA ALA A 70 -6.14 9.22 -6.07
C ALA A 70 -6.53 10.67 -6.45
N ASN A 71 -7.82 10.97 -6.57
CA ASN A 71 -8.29 12.35 -6.70
C ASN A 71 -8.28 13.02 -5.33
N ILE A 72 -7.80 14.27 -5.27
CA ILE A 72 -7.84 15.07 -4.04
C ILE A 72 -9.29 15.47 -3.75
N VAL A 73 -9.91 14.81 -2.78
CA VAL A 73 -11.29 15.09 -2.33
C VAL A 73 -11.36 16.10 -1.19
N ASP A 74 -10.29 16.19 -0.39
CA ASP A 74 -10.14 17.20 0.65
C ASP A 74 -8.66 17.54 0.84
N ARG A 75 -8.39 18.78 1.27
CA ARG A 75 -7.05 19.22 1.66
C ARG A 75 -7.14 20.25 2.76
N PHE A 76 -6.23 20.17 3.72
CA PHE A 76 -6.15 21.17 4.78
C PHE A 76 -4.72 21.39 5.25
N LEU A 77 -4.47 22.59 5.72
CA LEU A 77 -3.20 23.01 6.28
C LEU A 77 -3.00 22.36 7.65
N LEU A 78 -1.87 21.69 7.85
CA LEU A 78 -1.49 21.14 9.13
C LEU A 78 -0.98 22.29 10.03
N PRO A 79 -1.63 22.58 11.17
CA PRO A 79 -1.19 23.67 12.03
C PRO A 79 0.20 23.36 12.59
N PRO A 80 1.07 24.37 12.81
CA PRO A 80 2.36 24.15 13.43
C PRO A 80 2.18 23.65 14.88
N PRO A 81 3.08 22.79 15.39
CA PRO A 81 3.06 22.39 16.80
C PRO A 81 3.20 23.61 17.72
N GLU A 82 2.42 23.67 18.81
CA GLU A 82 2.45 24.80 19.75
C GLU A 82 3.82 25.02 20.40
N TRP A 83 4.58 23.93 20.58
CA TRP A 83 5.91 23.96 21.16
C TRP A 83 6.99 24.44 20.19
N LEU A 84 6.67 24.63 18.90
CA LEU A 84 7.62 25.10 17.90
C LEU A 84 7.64 26.65 17.90
N PRO A 85 8.70 27.30 18.41
CA PRO A 85 8.71 28.74 18.66
C PRO A 85 8.79 29.59 17.38
N ASN A 86 9.24 28.99 16.27
CA ASN A 86 9.33 29.65 14.98
C ASN A 86 8.61 28.81 13.92
N GLN A 87 7.44 29.29 13.48
CA GLN A 87 6.52 28.58 12.60
C GLN A 87 7.06 28.38 11.16
N THR A 88 8.28 28.82 10.86
CA THR A 88 8.87 28.68 9.52
C THR A 88 9.45 27.29 9.22
N ASN A 89 9.61 26.44 10.24
CA ASN A 89 10.25 25.13 10.09
C ASN A 89 9.28 24.02 10.48
N MET A 90 8.29 23.73 9.65
CA MET A 90 7.42 22.57 9.89
C MET A 90 8.25 21.27 9.97
N PRO A 91 7.84 20.29 10.79
CA PRO A 91 8.50 18.99 10.82
C PRO A 91 8.50 18.32 9.43
N ALA A 92 9.60 17.70 9.03
CA ALA A 92 9.58 16.83 7.86
C ALA A 92 8.83 15.54 8.26
N ILE A 93 7.68 15.29 7.63
CA ILE A 93 6.88 14.09 7.88
C ILE A 93 7.29 13.02 6.86
N ASP A 94 7.94 11.97 7.35
CA ASP A 94 8.54 10.92 6.53
C ASP A 94 7.62 9.69 6.42
N LYS A 95 6.68 9.50 7.35
CA LYS A 95 5.78 8.35 7.37
C LYS A 95 4.38 8.72 7.86
N LEU A 96 3.38 8.10 7.24
CA LEU A 96 2.01 8.02 7.75
C LEU A 96 1.69 6.58 8.13
N VAL A 97 0.93 6.41 9.21
CA VAL A 97 0.51 5.11 9.73
C VAL A 97 -0.99 5.17 10.00
N THR A 98 -1.76 4.36 9.29
CA THR A 98 -3.21 4.24 9.53
C THR A 98 -3.46 3.43 10.82
N GLY A 99 -4.32 3.95 11.68
CA GLY A 99 -4.79 3.30 12.90
C GLY A 99 -6.22 2.78 12.75
N ALA A 100 -6.97 2.72 13.86
CA ALA A 100 -8.35 2.24 13.83
C ALA A 100 -9.31 3.31 13.28
N ALA A 101 -10.37 2.83 12.63
CA ALA A 101 -11.49 3.67 12.16
C ALA A 101 -11.06 4.87 11.29
N GLY A 102 -9.98 4.73 10.50
CA GLY A 102 -9.48 5.77 9.60
C GLY A 102 -8.61 6.85 10.27
N SER A 103 -8.23 6.68 11.54
CA SER A 103 -7.24 7.56 12.19
C SER A 103 -5.88 7.42 11.49
N VAL A 104 -5.09 8.50 11.47
CA VAL A 104 -3.75 8.50 10.84
C VAL A 104 -2.77 9.18 11.78
N MET A 105 -1.62 8.54 11.99
CA MET A 105 -0.49 9.15 12.70
C MET A 105 0.61 9.52 11.71
N GLY A 106 1.06 10.76 11.73
CA GLY A 106 2.25 11.19 11.01
C GLY A 106 3.48 11.22 11.91
N VAL A 107 4.58 10.68 11.39
CA VAL A 107 5.87 10.58 12.08
C VAL A 107 6.88 11.41 11.33
N GLY A 108 7.63 12.22 12.07
CA GLY A 108 8.63 13.09 11.46
C GLY A 108 9.60 13.71 12.44
N THR A 109 10.41 14.62 11.89
CA THR A 109 11.45 15.32 12.65
C THR A 109 11.56 16.77 12.20
N VAL A 110 11.70 17.70 13.15
CA VAL A 110 11.99 19.10 12.86
C VAL A 110 13.43 19.45 13.23
N THR A 111 14.08 20.27 12.42
CA THR A 111 15.41 20.82 12.74
C THR A 111 15.27 22.20 13.39
N SER A 112 15.85 22.34 14.58
CA SER A 112 15.87 23.59 15.35
C SER A 112 17.29 23.88 15.83
N GLY A 113 17.97 24.82 15.17
CA GLY A 113 19.39 25.11 15.43
C GLY A 113 20.27 23.89 15.14
N ASN A 114 21.00 23.43 16.16
CA ASN A 114 21.86 22.23 16.10
C ASN A 114 21.17 20.96 16.63
N GLN A 115 19.86 21.01 16.86
CA GLN A 115 19.09 19.89 17.37
C GLN A 115 18.07 19.43 16.35
N GLN A 116 17.76 18.15 16.38
CA GLN A 116 16.61 17.58 15.71
C GLN A 116 15.62 17.07 16.77
N ILE A 117 14.35 17.42 16.59
CA ILE A 117 13.28 17.14 17.55
C ILE A 117 12.30 16.20 16.88
N GLY A 118 12.03 15.06 17.50
CA GLY A 118 11.03 14.11 17.04
C GLY A 118 9.64 14.72 17.18
N ALA A 119 8.83 14.59 16.14
CA ALA A 119 7.48 15.10 16.11
C ALA A 119 6.51 14.02 15.62
N VAL A 120 5.39 13.89 16.30
CA VAL A 120 4.29 13.05 15.88
C VAL A 120 3.02 13.90 15.87
N PHE A 121 2.21 13.78 14.83
CA PHE A 121 0.85 14.28 14.84
C PHE A 121 -0.13 13.13 14.68
N PHE A 122 -1.31 13.32 15.25
CA PHE A 122 -2.45 12.46 15.07
C PHE A 122 -3.53 13.22 14.31
N LEU A 123 -4.13 12.53 13.37
CA LEU A 123 -5.25 12.99 12.59
C LEU A 123 -6.42 12.05 12.84
N SER A 124 -7.46 12.58 13.47
CA SER A 124 -8.69 11.83 13.70
C SER A 124 -9.50 11.67 12.40
N PRO A 125 -10.49 10.76 12.38
CA PRO A 125 -11.37 10.58 11.21
C PRO A 125 -12.17 11.84 10.84
N ASP A 126 -12.46 12.72 11.81
CA ASP A 126 -13.13 14.02 11.62
C ASP A 126 -12.15 15.19 11.34
N ASN A 127 -10.94 14.87 10.89
CA ASN A 127 -9.88 15.80 10.51
C ASN A 127 -9.37 16.72 11.64
N GLN A 128 -9.59 16.36 12.90
CA GLN A 128 -8.94 17.07 14.02
C GLN A 128 -7.48 16.63 14.11
N THR A 129 -6.59 17.61 14.15
CA THR A 129 -5.16 17.38 14.29
C THR A 129 -4.73 17.64 15.73
N GLN A 130 -3.92 16.73 16.29
CA GLN A 130 -3.26 16.93 17.57
C GLN A 130 -1.78 16.56 17.46
N TRP A 131 -0.91 17.45 17.94
CA TRP A 131 0.53 17.18 18.03
C TRP A 131 0.88 16.51 19.35
N SER A 132 1.89 15.64 19.31
CA SER A 132 2.56 15.17 20.51
C SER A 132 3.31 16.31 21.20
N ALA A 133 3.68 16.11 22.47
CA ALA A 133 4.71 16.93 23.08
C ALA A 133 6.03 16.80 22.28
N ALA A 134 6.88 17.83 22.35
CA ALA A 134 8.21 17.79 21.76
C ALA A 134 9.02 16.65 22.41
N LEU A 135 9.57 15.76 21.58
CA LEU A 135 10.40 14.67 22.04
C LEU A 135 11.86 15.14 22.09
N PHE A 136 12.30 15.57 23.27
CA PHE A 136 13.70 15.80 23.59
C PHE A 136 14.06 15.05 24.87
N VAL A 137 15.29 14.51 24.93
CA VAL A 137 15.78 13.84 26.13
C VAL A 137 16.54 14.84 27.01
N ASP A 138 17.28 15.75 26.40
CA ASP A 138 18.00 16.84 27.06
C ASP A 138 18.30 18.00 26.08
N ALA A 139 18.90 19.08 26.59
CA ALA A 139 19.18 20.30 25.82
C ALA A 139 20.30 20.17 24.77
N GLU A 140 21.00 19.04 24.72
CA GLU A 140 22.13 18.83 23.80
C GLU A 140 21.89 17.67 22.83
N SER A 141 20.88 16.84 23.06
CA SER A 141 20.57 15.67 22.24
C SER A 141 19.59 15.97 21.12
N SER A 142 19.59 15.09 20.12
CA SER A 142 18.60 15.07 19.06
C SER A 142 17.78 13.77 19.14
N VAL A 143 16.49 13.87 18.85
CA VAL A 143 15.61 12.73 18.62
C VAL A 143 15.16 12.81 17.18
N ILE A 144 15.34 11.72 16.44
CA ILE A 144 15.00 11.62 15.03
C ILE A 144 14.07 10.43 14.89
N LEU A 145 12.86 10.67 14.39
CA LEU A 145 11.86 9.63 14.14
C LEU A 145 11.78 9.40 12.64
N TYR A 146 11.65 8.13 12.25
CA TYR A 146 11.70 7.72 10.84
C TYR A 146 10.41 7.08 10.35
N SER A 147 9.84 6.16 11.13
CA SER A 147 8.69 5.37 10.71
C SER A 147 7.88 4.89 11.91
N GLY A 148 6.78 4.19 11.63
CA GLY A 148 5.98 3.53 12.64
C GLY A 148 5.07 2.44 12.07
N ALA A 149 4.44 1.72 12.98
CA ALA A 149 3.42 0.70 12.71
C ALA A 149 2.28 0.81 13.72
N TYR A 150 1.10 0.33 13.35
CA TYR A 150 -0.05 0.24 14.25
C TYR A 150 -0.20 -1.18 14.80
N ASP A 151 -0.42 -1.29 16.11
CA ASP A 151 -0.72 -2.53 16.82
C ASP A 151 -2.24 -2.57 17.10
N PRO A 152 -3.04 -3.26 16.27
CA PRO A 152 -4.49 -3.31 16.46
C PRO A 152 -4.89 -4.07 17.72
N ALA A 153 -4.04 -4.98 18.22
CA ALA A 153 -4.37 -5.79 19.39
C ALA A 153 -4.34 -4.98 20.69
N ASP A 154 -3.44 -4.01 20.77
CA ASP A 154 -3.27 -3.13 21.93
C ASP A 154 -3.69 -1.67 21.64
N LYS A 155 -4.24 -1.40 20.46
CA LYS A 155 -4.72 -0.08 19.99
C LYS A 155 -3.71 1.04 20.24
N ARG A 156 -2.51 0.84 19.70
CA ARG A 156 -1.39 1.75 19.89
C ARG A 156 -0.57 1.86 18.63
N TYR A 157 0.14 2.96 18.49
CA TYR A 157 1.17 3.12 17.50
C TYR A 157 2.54 2.83 18.10
N LEU A 158 3.40 2.21 17.30
CA LEU A 158 4.81 2.10 17.55
C LEU A 158 5.56 3.01 16.59
N VAL A 159 6.47 3.82 17.11
CA VAL A 159 7.31 4.70 16.32
C VAL A 159 8.76 4.34 16.55
N VAL A 160 9.55 4.27 15.48
CA VAL A 160 10.97 3.97 15.55
C VAL A 160 11.82 5.15 15.12
N GLY A 161 13.03 5.20 15.69
CA GLY A 161 13.92 6.33 15.50
C GLY A 161 15.31 6.08 16.06
N ARG A 162 15.97 7.18 16.40
CA ARG A 162 17.17 7.18 17.23
C ARG A 162 17.28 8.42 18.10
N HIS A 163 18.10 8.29 19.14
CA HIS A 163 18.52 9.36 20.04
C HIS A 163 20.03 9.55 19.96
N THR A 164 20.50 10.78 19.73
CA THR A 164 21.92 11.08 19.49
C THR A 164 22.44 12.20 20.39
N ASN A 165 23.76 12.22 20.67
CA ASN A 165 24.40 13.36 21.33
C ASN A 165 24.74 14.50 20.34
N GLY A 166 23.84 15.47 20.21
CA GLY A 166 23.94 16.58 19.27
C GLY A 166 23.41 16.25 17.88
N ALA A 167 23.64 17.16 16.93
CA ALA A 167 23.33 16.96 15.52
C ALA A 167 24.08 15.74 14.96
N ASP A 168 23.39 14.92 14.16
CA ASP A 168 24.05 13.84 13.42
C ASP A 168 24.89 14.43 12.28
N THR A 169 26.21 14.36 12.44
CA THR A 169 27.17 14.73 11.40
C THR A 169 27.71 13.53 10.63
N GLY A 170 27.22 12.31 10.92
CA GLY A 170 27.74 11.06 10.36
C GLY A 170 29.13 10.66 10.86
N SER A 171 29.65 11.33 11.90
CA SER A 171 30.96 11.02 12.47
C SER A 171 30.89 9.85 13.45
N CYS A 172 31.85 8.92 13.37
CA CYS A 172 32.04 7.82 14.31
C CYS A 172 32.24 8.25 15.78
N SER A 173 32.51 9.54 16.03
CA SER A 173 32.66 10.12 17.37
C SER A 173 31.33 10.37 18.09
N LYS A 174 30.20 10.22 17.38
CA LYS A 174 28.84 10.37 17.92
C LYS A 174 28.26 9.00 18.26
N TRP A 175 27.52 8.93 19.36
CA TRP A 175 26.73 7.74 19.68
C TRP A 175 25.28 7.96 19.23
N SER A 176 24.59 6.85 18.93
CA SER A 176 23.15 6.87 18.68
C SER A 176 22.49 5.64 19.27
N ARG A 177 21.43 5.84 20.04
CA ARG A 177 20.63 4.76 20.61
C ARG A 177 19.43 4.51 19.73
N GLY A 178 19.16 3.25 19.40
CA GLY A 178 17.91 2.88 18.74
C GLY A 178 16.74 3.30 19.62
N LEU A 179 15.70 3.91 19.05
CA LEU A 179 14.54 4.40 19.78
C LEU A 179 13.28 3.66 19.34
N ILE A 180 12.46 3.26 20.31
CA ILE A 180 11.12 2.74 20.10
C ILE A 180 10.18 3.50 21.03
N LEU A 181 9.15 4.13 20.47
CA LEU A 181 8.09 4.79 21.21
C LEU A 181 6.81 3.98 21.09
N SER A 182 6.08 3.86 22.20
CA SER A 182 4.74 3.32 22.24
C SER A 182 3.76 4.43 22.57
N ILE A 183 2.78 4.63 21.70
CA ILE A 183 1.82 5.73 21.78
C ILE A 183 0.40 5.13 21.77
N PRO A 184 -0.31 5.11 22.91
CA PRO A 184 -1.70 4.68 22.94
C PRO A 184 -2.55 5.55 22.01
N GLU A 185 -3.43 4.96 21.22
CA GLU A 185 -4.33 5.72 20.33
C GLU A 185 -5.27 6.63 21.14
N SER A 186 -5.62 6.24 22.37
CA SER A 186 -6.47 7.02 23.26
C SER A 186 -5.77 8.21 23.93
N ASP A 187 -4.44 8.24 23.95
CA ASP A 187 -3.67 9.28 24.64
C ASP A 187 -2.30 9.46 23.98
N ILE A 188 -2.29 10.26 22.92
CA ILE A 188 -1.07 10.55 22.17
C ILE A 188 -0.09 11.45 22.93
N THR A 189 -0.48 11.97 24.10
CA THR A 189 0.41 12.75 24.96
C THR A 189 1.28 11.86 25.84
N ASN A 190 0.86 10.61 26.05
CA ASN A 190 1.59 9.62 26.81
C ASN A 190 2.58 8.85 25.93
N LEU A 191 3.80 9.37 25.84
CA LEU A 191 4.87 8.82 25.02
C LEU A 191 5.78 7.92 25.88
N ALA A 192 5.62 6.60 25.75
CA ALA A 192 6.50 5.65 26.42
C ALA A 192 7.72 5.32 25.55
N ALA A 193 8.89 5.85 25.90
CA ALA A 193 10.13 5.65 25.15
C ALA A 193 10.97 4.49 25.71
N TYR A 194 11.49 3.65 24.81
CA TYR A 194 12.54 2.68 25.04
C TYR A 194 13.75 3.03 24.18
N PHE A 195 14.94 2.93 24.79
CA PHE A 195 16.20 3.22 24.12
C PHE A 195 17.13 2.01 24.18
N GLU A 196 17.58 1.56 23.02
CA GLU A 196 18.55 0.47 22.89
C GLU A 196 19.99 0.98 22.95
N GLY A 197 20.80 0.33 23.80
CA GLY A 197 22.22 0.62 23.96
C GLY A 197 22.50 1.59 25.12
N PRO A 198 23.77 1.66 25.57
CA PRO A 198 24.20 2.56 26.64
C PRO A 198 24.34 4.01 26.14
N GLN A 199 24.32 4.96 27.06
CA GLN A 199 24.53 6.40 26.80
C GLN A 199 26.02 6.76 26.81
N GLU A 200 26.83 6.01 26.07
CA GLU A 200 28.28 6.18 26.04
C GLU A 200 28.79 6.20 24.60
N ALA A 201 29.75 7.09 24.33
CA ALA A 201 30.41 7.18 23.04
C ALA A 201 31.14 5.87 22.72
N GLY A 202 30.81 5.24 21.60
CA GLY A 202 31.44 4.00 21.18
C GLY A 202 30.83 3.49 19.87
N LEU A 203 31.65 2.78 19.09
CA LEU A 203 31.24 2.19 17.81
C LEU A 203 30.08 1.20 18.00
N GLU A 204 30.10 0.43 19.09
CA GLU A 204 29.08 -0.58 19.43
C GLU A 204 27.71 0.03 19.80
N ASN A 205 27.67 1.35 20.04
CA ASN A 205 26.54 2.10 20.58
C ASN A 205 25.97 3.11 19.56
N ARG A 206 26.20 2.89 18.27
CA ARG A 206 25.61 3.69 17.19
C ARG A 206 24.64 2.80 16.40
N VAL A 207 23.38 2.90 16.78
CA VAL A 207 22.24 2.16 16.26
C VAL A 207 21.13 3.13 15.86
N ALA A 208 20.41 2.79 14.80
CA ALA A 208 19.17 3.46 14.43
C ALA A 208 18.16 2.44 13.91
N PHE A 209 16.88 2.70 14.12
CA PHE A 209 15.79 1.96 13.50
C PHE A 209 15.05 2.86 12.53
N TYR A 210 15.09 2.50 11.24
CA TYR A 210 14.45 3.26 10.17
C TYR A 210 13.01 2.82 9.92
N ASP A 211 12.70 1.53 10.13
CA ASP A 211 11.36 1.01 9.89
C ASP A 211 11.00 -0.13 10.83
N ILE A 212 9.69 -0.37 10.98
CA ILE A 212 9.13 -1.40 11.86
C ILE A 212 7.89 -2.03 11.23
N ALA A 213 7.80 -3.35 11.31
CA ALA A 213 6.64 -4.10 10.83
C ALA A 213 6.08 -5.02 11.93
N PRO A 214 4.75 -5.18 12.01
CA PRO A 214 4.15 -6.18 12.90
C PRO A 214 4.50 -7.59 12.43
N THR A 215 4.59 -8.51 13.39
CA THR A 215 4.64 -9.94 13.10
C THR A 215 3.24 -10.56 13.11
N GLY A 216 3.13 -11.85 12.80
CA GLY A 216 1.88 -12.59 13.00
C GLY A 216 1.52 -12.82 14.47
N SER A 217 2.42 -12.53 15.40
CA SER A 217 2.23 -12.68 16.84
C SER A 217 1.82 -11.35 17.49
N ARG A 218 0.91 -11.41 18.45
CA ARG A 218 0.48 -10.24 19.24
C ARG A 218 1.67 -9.62 19.99
N GLY A 219 1.83 -8.30 19.88
CA GLY A 219 2.84 -7.53 20.63
C GLY A 219 4.29 -7.80 20.20
N GLU A 220 4.49 -8.43 19.05
CA GLU A 220 5.80 -8.76 18.49
C GLU A 220 5.96 -8.10 17.12
N PHE A 221 7.11 -7.45 16.93
CA PHE A 221 7.45 -6.63 15.78
C PHE A 221 8.87 -6.94 15.32
N VAL A 222 9.19 -6.50 14.11
CA VAL A 222 10.54 -6.49 13.58
C VAL A 222 10.91 -5.06 13.25
N ALA A 223 11.97 -4.55 13.86
CA ALA A 223 12.56 -3.27 13.48
C ALA A 223 13.81 -3.51 12.65
N THR A 224 14.03 -2.64 11.66
CA THR A 224 15.20 -2.68 10.79
C THR A 224 15.93 -1.34 10.78
N GLY A 225 17.23 -1.36 10.53
CA GLY A 225 18.02 -0.15 10.45
C GLY A 225 19.50 -0.44 10.26
N PHE A 226 20.34 0.21 11.07
CA PHE A 226 21.77 -0.08 11.08
C PHE A 226 22.34 -0.17 12.49
N ALA A 227 23.44 -0.92 12.61
CA ALA A 227 24.33 -0.90 13.75
C ALA A 227 25.78 -0.73 13.27
N THR A 228 26.49 0.21 13.88
CA THR A 228 27.87 0.49 13.54
C THR A 228 28.83 -0.58 14.11
N SER A 229 29.83 -0.95 13.33
CA SER A 229 31.00 -1.74 13.74
C SER A 229 32.31 -1.01 13.38
N PRO A 230 33.45 -1.43 13.95
CA PRO A 230 34.76 -0.98 13.47
C PRO A 230 35.02 -1.46 12.04
N ALA A 231 35.38 -0.52 11.15
CA ALA A 231 35.73 -0.85 9.77
C ALA A 231 37.13 -1.50 9.67
N PRO A 232 37.37 -2.45 8.74
CA PRO A 232 38.70 -2.93 8.42
C PRO A 232 39.63 -1.77 8.00
N GLY A 233 40.67 -1.48 8.78
CA GLY A 233 41.59 -0.36 8.53
C GLY A 233 41.30 0.93 9.32
N GLY A 234 40.29 0.91 10.21
CA GLY A 234 39.95 2.02 11.10
C GLY A 234 38.79 2.87 10.57
N GLY A 235 38.04 3.47 11.50
CA GLY A 235 36.79 4.17 11.20
C GLY A 235 35.56 3.37 11.64
N CYS A 236 34.39 3.82 11.20
CA CYS A 236 33.11 3.17 11.44
C CYS A 236 32.52 2.64 10.14
N GLN A 237 31.79 1.55 10.27
CA GLN A 237 31.02 0.95 9.20
C GLN A 237 29.61 0.67 9.70
N ASP A 238 28.60 1.11 8.96
CA ASP A 238 27.21 0.84 9.28
C ASP A 238 26.81 -0.49 8.63
N ASN A 239 26.29 -1.43 9.43
CA ASN A 239 25.80 -2.71 8.92
C ASN A 239 24.28 -2.72 9.03
N ALA A 240 23.62 -3.25 8.01
CA ALA A 240 22.18 -3.42 8.04
C ALA A 240 21.83 -4.43 9.15
N VAL A 241 20.83 -4.10 9.97
CA VAL A 241 20.38 -4.98 11.05
C VAL A 241 18.88 -5.12 11.10
N ALA A 242 18.43 -6.30 11.50
CA ALA A 242 17.07 -6.54 11.96
C ALA A 242 17.07 -6.98 13.43
N VAL A 243 16.06 -6.55 14.17
CA VAL A 243 15.85 -6.95 15.56
C VAL A 243 14.40 -7.36 15.78
N ASN A 244 14.20 -8.38 16.60
CA ASN A 244 12.88 -8.72 17.12
C ASN A 244 12.57 -7.79 18.29
N VAL A 245 11.43 -7.12 18.23
CA VAL A 245 10.94 -6.22 19.26
C VAL A 245 9.71 -6.84 19.88
N ARG A 246 9.75 -7.10 21.19
CA ARG A 246 8.61 -7.62 21.94
C ARG A 246 8.22 -6.65 23.03
N GLY A 247 6.94 -6.34 23.13
CA GLY A 247 6.42 -5.48 24.20
C GLY A 247 5.02 -5.90 24.61
N GLY A 248 4.78 -5.98 25.92
CA GLY A 248 3.43 -6.08 26.46
C GLY A 248 2.69 -4.73 26.38
N ALA A 249 1.47 -4.66 26.90
CA ALA A 249 0.68 -3.42 26.97
C ALA A 249 1.35 -2.29 27.81
N THR A 250 2.42 -2.60 28.54
CA THR A 250 3.23 -1.66 29.34
C THR A 250 4.56 -1.33 28.64
N SER A 251 5.21 -0.23 29.02
CA SER A 251 6.53 0.25 28.52
C SER A 251 7.74 -0.69 28.67
N GLN A 252 7.51 -1.96 29.03
CA GLN A 252 8.53 -3.00 29.11
C GLN A 252 8.74 -3.62 27.74
N TRP A 253 9.61 -2.97 26.95
CA TRP A 253 10.09 -3.49 25.68
C TRP A 253 11.34 -4.34 25.90
N SER A 254 11.42 -5.44 25.17
CA SER A 254 12.64 -6.23 25.02
C SER A 254 13.02 -6.28 23.56
N VAL A 255 14.28 -5.97 23.26
CA VAL A 255 14.85 -6.14 21.92
C VAL A 255 15.71 -7.39 21.93
N GLY A 256 15.45 -8.28 20.98
CA GLY A 256 16.19 -9.52 20.77
C GLY A 256 17.60 -9.26 20.23
N SER A 257 18.33 -10.35 19.99
CA SER A 257 19.66 -10.25 19.37
C SER A 257 19.58 -9.65 17.97
N ARG A 258 20.57 -8.82 17.63
CA ARG A 258 20.72 -8.22 16.30
C ARG A 258 21.05 -9.29 15.28
N PHE A 259 20.26 -9.32 14.21
CA PHE A 259 20.55 -10.10 13.03
C PHE A 259 21.23 -9.19 12.01
N LEU A 260 22.50 -9.47 11.72
CA LEU A 260 23.26 -8.74 10.69
C LEU A 260 22.79 -9.18 9.31
N ILE A 261 22.60 -8.21 8.42
CA ILE A 261 22.16 -8.42 7.05
C ILE A 261 23.31 -7.99 6.15
N GLY A 262 23.64 -8.83 5.17
CA GLY A 262 24.71 -8.58 4.20
C GLY A 262 26.12 -8.75 4.77
N SER A 263 27.09 -8.03 4.20
CA SER A 263 28.51 -8.24 4.49
C SER A 263 28.98 -7.39 5.67
N PRO A 264 29.65 -7.97 6.69
CA PRO A 264 30.18 -7.22 7.83
C PRO A 264 31.38 -6.33 7.46
N ASP A 265 31.80 -6.30 6.19
CA ASP A 265 32.89 -5.47 5.68
C ASP A 265 32.40 -4.33 4.76
N GLU A 266 31.08 -4.21 4.53
CA GLU A 266 30.47 -3.17 3.69
C GLU A 266 29.54 -2.21 4.46
N ASN A 267 29.43 -0.97 3.98
CA ASN A 267 28.47 0.01 4.54
C ASN A 267 27.07 -0.26 3.98
N GLU A 268 26.23 -0.90 4.79
CA GLU A 268 24.87 -1.32 4.47
C GLU A 268 23.87 -0.72 5.46
N VAL A 269 22.73 -0.28 4.93
CA VAL A 269 21.67 0.32 5.74
C VAL A 269 20.33 -0.20 5.25
N ALA A 270 19.55 -0.76 6.17
CA ALA A 270 18.19 -1.18 5.88
C ALA A 270 17.20 -0.05 6.18
N PHE A 271 16.40 0.34 5.18
CA PHE A 271 15.45 1.44 5.28
C PHE A 271 14.01 1.00 5.46
N ALA A 272 13.64 -0.21 5.01
CA ALA A 272 12.27 -0.70 5.06
C ALA A 272 12.21 -2.18 5.44
N VAL A 273 11.12 -2.57 6.11
CA VAL A 273 10.80 -3.96 6.44
C VAL A 273 9.33 -4.25 6.20
N SER A 274 9.03 -5.41 5.62
CA SER A 274 7.67 -5.88 5.42
C SER A 274 7.56 -7.38 5.69
N ALA A 275 6.49 -7.79 6.37
CA ALA A 275 6.24 -9.18 6.67
C ALA A 275 5.70 -9.92 5.43
N ILE A 276 6.45 -10.87 4.89
CA ILE A 276 5.99 -11.74 3.80
C ILE A 276 4.97 -12.72 4.37
N ASP A 277 5.28 -13.32 5.51
CA ASP A 277 4.39 -14.18 6.29
C ASP A 277 4.58 -13.93 7.80
N SER A 278 4.02 -14.79 8.65
CA SER A 278 4.12 -14.67 10.11
C SER A 278 5.55 -14.73 10.69
N ARG A 279 6.54 -15.22 9.95
CA ARG A 279 7.91 -15.50 10.38
C ARG A 279 8.99 -15.04 9.40
N THR A 280 8.62 -14.75 8.16
CA THR A 280 9.52 -14.34 7.09
C THR A 280 9.30 -12.87 6.75
N PHE A 281 10.39 -12.13 6.62
CA PHE A 281 10.38 -10.69 6.36
C PHE A 281 11.25 -10.36 5.17
N LEU A 282 10.80 -9.40 4.37
CA LEU A 282 11.61 -8.75 3.36
C LEU A 282 12.14 -7.44 3.92
N ILE A 283 13.42 -7.20 3.72
CA ILE A 283 14.11 -5.96 4.06
C ILE A 283 14.64 -5.33 2.80
N ALA A 284 14.51 -4.01 2.70
CA ALA A 284 15.06 -3.21 1.61
C ALA A 284 16.00 -2.15 2.15
N GLY A 285 17.02 -1.83 1.36
CA GLY A 285 18.00 -0.83 1.77
C GLY A 285 18.99 -0.45 0.68
N GLN A 286 20.16 0.01 1.14
CA GLN A 286 21.33 0.30 0.31
C GLN A 286 22.54 -0.48 0.82
N GLY A 287 23.43 -0.85 -0.09
CA GLY A 287 24.64 -1.59 0.24
C GLY A 287 25.69 -1.52 -0.85
N THR A 288 26.61 -2.47 -0.81
CA THR A 288 27.64 -2.67 -1.84
C THR A 288 27.50 -4.09 -2.38
N ASP A 289 27.40 -4.23 -3.70
CA ASP A 289 27.51 -5.54 -4.34
C ASP A 289 28.95 -6.05 -4.18
N THR A 290 29.13 -7.08 -3.35
CA THR A 290 30.44 -7.68 -3.06
C THR A 290 31.15 -8.27 -4.29
N GLN A 291 30.43 -8.57 -5.37
CA GLN A 291 31.05 -9.11 -6.59
C GLN A 291 31.71 -8.03 -7.43
N THR A 292 31.05 -6.88 -7.56
CA THR A 292 31.49 -5.78 -8.44
C THR A 292 32.15 -4.62 -7.69
N GLY A 293 31.89 -4.51 -6.38
CA GLY A 293 32.19 -3.36 -5.53
C GLY A 293 31.31 -2.14 -5.83
N ALA A 294 30.22 -2.33 -6.58
CA ALA A 294 29.28 -1.27 -6.96
C ALA A 294 28.36 -0.91 -5.80
N ARG A 295 27.90 0.34 -5.75
CA ARG A 295 26.78 0.69 -4.85
C ARG A 295 25.51 0.10 -5.43
N ALA A 296 24.64 -0.38 -4.55
CA ALA A 296 23.45 -1.08 -4.98
C ALA A 296 22.31 -0.87 -4.00
N ALA A 297 21.09 -0.80 -4.54
CA ALA A 297 19.91 -1.08 -3.77
C ALA A 297 19.93 -2.59 -3.42
N PHE A 298 19.55 -2.97 -2.20
CA PHE A 298 19.52 -4.39 -1.82
C PHE A 298 18.18 -4.81 -1.28
N LEU A 299 17.91 -6.10 -1.45
CA LEU A 299 16.81 -6.81 -0.83
C LEU A 299 17.34 -8.02 -0.06
N SER A 300 16.77 -8.25 1.11
CA SER A 300 17.08 -9.42 1.92
C SER A 300 15.81 -10.05 2.45
N GLU A 301 15.62 -11.33 2.17
CA GLU A 301 14.61 -12.14 2.85
C GLU A 301 15.26 -12.90 3.99
N PHE A 302 14.66 -12.80 5.18
CA PHE A 302 15.19 -13.46 6.37
C PHE A 302 14.07 -13.92 7.31
N GLY A 303 14.41 -14.90 8.15
CA GLY A 303 13.59 -15.35 9.26
C GLY A 303 14.47 -15.67 10.47
N PHE A 304 13.97 -15.45 11.69
CA PHE A 304 14.75 -15.60 12.93
C PHE A 304 15.11 -17.06 13.29
N PHE A 305 14.76 -18.05 12.45
CA PHE A 305 14.90 -19.48 12.75
C PHE A 305 16.04 -20.18 12.00
N GLY A 306 17.13 -19.47 11.70
CA GLY A 306 18.42 -20.08 11.35
C GLY A 306 18.64 -20.37 9.86
N SER A 307 17.82 -19.86 8.95
CA SER A 307 18.18 -19.74 7.54
C SER A 307 19.11 -18.54 7.35
N ALA A 308 20.17 -18.74 6.55
CA ALA A 308 20.95 -17.60 6.06
C ALA A 308 20.03 -16.68 5.24
N PRO A 309 20.19 -15.35 5.34
CA PRO A 309 19.34 -14.44 4.59
C PRO A 309 19.62 -14.61 3.09
N ALA A 310 18.55 -14.70 2.30
CA ALA A 310 18.68 -14.61 0.85
C ALA A 310 18.88 -13.14 0.51
N LEU A 311 20.00 -12.81 -0.13
CA LEU A 311 20.40 -11.44 -0.45
C LEU A 311 20.45 -11.23 -1.96
N ARG A 312 19.95 -10.08 -2.41
CA ARG A 312 20.12 -9.59 -3.78
C ARG A 312 20.57 -8.14 -3.75
N TYR A 313 21.55 -7.83 -4.58
CA TYR A 313 21.99 -6.48 -4.86
C TYR A 313 21.61 -6.13 -6.30
N ASP A 314 21.11 -4.93 -6.50
CA ASP A 314 20.72 -4.37 -7.79
C ASP A 314 21.51 -3.07 -8.00
N PRO A 315 22.76 -3.17 -8.48
CA PRO A 315 23.56 -1.98 -8.80
C PRO A 315 23.00 -1.27 -10.02
N PHE A 316 23.12 0.06 -10.05
CA PHE A 316 22.78 0.86 -11.21
C PHE A 316 23.97 1.74 -11.64
N PRO A 317 24.39 1.70 -12.92
CA PRO A 317 23.92 0.81 -13.97
C PRO A 317 24.20 -0.67 -13.66
N GLU A 318 23.44 -1.59 -14.29
CA GLU A 318 23.50 -3.04 -14.02
C GLU A 318 24.89 -3.66 -14.24
N ASP A 319 25.77 -2.98 -14.97
CA ASP A 319 27.16 -3.40 -15.18
C ASP A 319 28.08 -3.18 -13.97
N GLY A 320 27.57 -2.57 -12.90
CA GLY A 320 28.31 -2.27 -11.68
C GLY A 320 29.40 -1.22 -11.87
N SER A 321 29.33 -0.42 -12.93
CA SER A 321 30.31 0.63 -13.21
C SER A 321 30.27 1.77 -12.19
N ASP A 322 29.12 2.01 -11.53
CA ASP A 322 28.99 3.02 -10.49
C ASP A 322 29.28 2.46 -9.09
N ARG A 323 30.37 2.96 -8.48
CA ARG A 323 30.78 2.63 -7.12
C ARG A 323 30.41 3.70 -6.10
N SER A 324 29.61 4.66 -6.52
CA SER A 324 29.47 5.94 -5.84
C SER A 324 28.05 6.51 -5.85
N GLY A 325 27.13 5.82 -6.54
CA GLY A 325 25.72 6.13 -6.64
C GLY A 325 24.97 6.06 -5.31
N GLY A 326 23.77 6.61 -5.33
CA GLY A 326 22.86 6.72 -4.19
C GLY A 326 21.75 5.68 -4.21
N ASP A 327 22.00 4.52 -4.82
CA ASP A 327 21.03 3.45 -5.06
C ASP A 327 20.48 2.90 -3.77
N ARG A 328 19.15 2.94 -3.64
CA ARG A 328 18.48 2.45 -2.44
C ARG A 328 17.03 2.10 -2.71
N TYR A 329 16.58 1.03 -2.08
CA TYR A 329 15.16 0.81 -1.85
C TYR A 329 14.75 1.46 -0.53
N ARG A 330 13.62 2.18 -0.55
CA ARG A 330 13.11 2.95 0.59
C ARG A 330 11.81 2.40 1.14
N THR A 331 11.01 1.74 0.32
CA THR A 331 9.67 1.31 0.73
C THR A 331 9.37 -0.09 0.24
N LEU A 332 8.57 -0.79 1.03
CA LEU A 332 8.05 -2.13 0.75
C LEU A 332 6.55 -2.11 0.96
N THR A 333 5.79 -2.40 -0.09
CA THR A 333 4.33 -2.54 -0.03
C THR A 333 3.96 -3.98 -0.34
N LYS A 334 3.45 -4.70 0.68
CA LYS A 334 2.98 -6.06 0.50
C LYS A 334 1.72 -6.08 -0.36
N LEU A 335 1.71 -6.89 -1.39
CA LEU A 335 0.57 -7.10 -2.29
C LEU A 335 -0.31 -8.25 -1.79
N GLY A 336 -1.56 -8.31 -2.24
CA GLY A 336 -2.49 -9.39 -1.89
C GLY A 336 -2.01 -10.79 -2.29
N SER A 337 -1.15 -10.87 -3.33
CA SER A 337 -0.51 -12.11 -3.81
C SER A 337 0.60 -12.64 -2.89
N GLY A 338 0.99 -11.89 -1.86
CA GLY A 338 2.17 -12.16 -1.04
C GLY A 338 3.48 -11.65 -1.65
N SER A 339 3.49 -11.27 -2.94
CA SER A 339 4.56 -10.48 -3.55
C SER A 339 4.69 -9.13 -2.85
N VAL A 340 5.81 -8.46 -3.07
CA VAL A 340 6.09 -7.15 -2.47
C VAL A 340 6.51 -6.18 -3.56
N LEU A 341 5.81 -5.04 -3.65
CA LEU A 341 6.28 -3.91 -4.44
C LEU A 341 7.42 -3.24 -3.67
N VAL A 342 8.54 -3.08 -4.35
CA VAL A 342 9.74 -2.45 -3.82
C VAL A 342 9.96 -1.17 -4.60
N SER A 343 10.18 -0.05 -3.90
CA SER A 343 10.46 1.24 -4.56
C SER A 343 11.52 2.06 -3.84
N GLY A 344 12.10 3.00 -4.56
CA GLY A 344 13.13 3.91 -4.07
C GLY A 344 13.74 4.71 -5.22
N SER A 345 15.07 4.79 -5.23
CA SER A 345 15.81 5.51 -6.28
C SER A 345 17.16 4.92 -6.60
N VAL A 346 17.63 5.18 -7.82
CA VAL A 346 18.97 4.81 -8.34
C VAL A 346 19.66 6.01 -8.96
N SER A 347 20.98 5.96 -9.17
CA SER A 347 21.71 7.00 -9.87
C SER A 347 22.83 6.44 -10.73
N GLU A 348 23.09 7.06 -11.89
CA GLU A 348 24.14 6.61 -12.82
C GLU A 348 25.57 6.95 -12.35
N SER A 349 25.70 7.83 -11.35
CA SER A 349 26.99 8.23 -10.73
C SER A 349 26.75 8.99 -9.43
N ARG A 350 27.80 9.20 -8.62
CA ARG A 350 27.77 10.10 -7.44
C ARG A 350 27.23 11.52 -7.73
N GLN A 351 27.47 12.00 -8.95
CA GLN A 351 27.11 13.36 -9.36
C GLN A 351 25.80 13.40 -10.13
N ALA A 352 25.39 12.26 -10.69
CA ALA A 352 24.07 12.11 -11.24
C ALA A 352 23.05 12.24 -10.10
N ARG A 353 21.86 12.69 -10.46
CA ARG A 353 20.78 12.75 -9.49
C ARG A 353 20.04 11.43 -9.51
N ASN A 354 19.26 11.20 -8.47
CA ASN A 354 18.44 10.02 -8.32
C ASN A 354 17.36 9.94 -9.40
N GLN A 355 16.99 8.75 -9.82
CA GLN A 355 15.83 8.44 -10.63
C GLN A 355 14.91 7.53 -9.80
N GLY A 356 13.63 7.87 -9.71
CA GLY A 356 12.66 7.10 -8.96
C GLY A 356 12.38 5.77 -9.65
N ILE A 357 12.46 4.67 -8.90
CA ILE A 357 12.31 3.32 -9.44
C ILE A 357 11.38 2.46 -8.59
N TRP A 358 10.73 1.51 -9.23
CA TRP A 358 9.94 0.47 -8.56
C TRP A 358 9.98 -0.85 -9.33
N ARG A 359 9.64 -1.95 -8.66
CA ARG A 359 9.38 -3.26 -9.27
C ARG A 359 8.63 -4.17 -8.31
N VAL A 360 8.16 -5.31 -8.80
CA VAL A 360 7.53 -6.36 -7.98
C VAL A 360 8.51 -7.48 -7.70
N GLN A 361 8.65 -7.84 -6.43
CA GLN A 361 9.41 -8.98 -5.96
C GLN A 361 8.47 -10.13 -5.58
N ALA A 362 8.66 -11.29 -6.21
CA ALA A 362 7.95 -12.51 -5.82
C ALA A 362 8.37 -12.99 -4.42
N PRO A 363 7.51 -13.72 -3.68
CA PRO A 363 7.86 -14.33 -2.40
C PRO A 363 9.08 -15.27 -2.52
N GLY A 364 9.82 -15.47 -1.43
CA GLY A 364 10.92 -16.44 -1.38
C GLY A 364 12.19 -15.96 -2.12
N MET A 365 12.38 -14.65 -2.28
CA MET A 365 13.37 -14.05 -3.19
C MET A 365 13.36 -14.68 -4.59
N GLY A 366 12.17 -15.04 -5.08
CA GLY A 366 11.97 -15.56 -6.44
C GLY A 366 12.24 -14.52 -7.53
N GLY A 367 11.69 -14.75 -8.72
CA GLY A 367 11.80 -13.80 -9.84
C GLY A 367 11.34 -12.38 -9.45
N ALA A 368 12.06 -11.38 -9.94
CA ALA A 368 11.64 -9.99 -9.89
C ALA A 368 11.11 -9.57 -11.25
N SER A 369 10.13 -8.67 -11.28
CA SER A 369 9.79 -7.95 -12.51
C SER A 369 10.96 -7.08 -12.97
N PRO A 370 10.98 -6.64 -14.24
CA PRO A 370 11.89 -5.59 -14.70
C PRO A 370 11.83 -4.36 -13.79
N LEU A 371 12.94 -3.62 -13.75
CA LEU A 371 13.03 -2.36 -13.02
C LEU A 371 12.32 -1.26 -13.81
N ASN A 372 11.26 -0.71 -13.22
CA ASN A 372 10.47 0.35 -13.81
C ASN A 372 10.89 1.71 -13.27
N PHE A 373 10.87 2.71 -14.13
CA PHE A 373 11.20 4.09 -13.78
C PHE A 373 9.93 4.91 -13.69
N LEU A 374 9.84 5.72 -12.64
CA LEU A 374 8.82 6.76 -12.55
C LEU A 374 8.96 7.75 -13.72
N THR A 375 10.19 8.22 -13.88
CA THR A 375 10.67 9.05 -14.97
C THR A 375 12.16 8.78 -15.09
N ARG A 376 12.70 8.97 -16.29
CA ARG A 376 14.16 9.00 -16.47
C ARG A 376 14.76 10.37 -16.12
N GLU A 377 13.93 11.36 -15.78
CA GLU A 377 14.41 12.66 -15.34
C GLU A 377 15.15 12.56 -13.99
N ALA A 378 16.35 13.11 -13.98
CA ALA A 378 17.25 13.10 -12.84
C ALA A 378 16.75 14.06 -11.73
N GLY A 379 16.73 13.59 -10.49
CA GLY A 379 16.27 14.29 -9.28
C GLY A 379 14.99 13.71 -8.66
N SER A 380 14.37 12.76 -9.35
CA SER A 380 13.15 12.08 -8.95
C SER A 380 13.41 10.99 -7.90
N ASP A 381 12.46 10.78 -6.99
CA ASP A 381 12.54 9.77 -5.93
C ASP A 381 11.11 9.35 -5.54
N ILE A 382 10.94 8.09 -5.12
CA ILE A 382 9.69 7.57 -4.54
C ILE A 382 9.88 7.46 -3.03
N PHE A 383 9.09 8.23 -2.27
CA PHE A 383 9.24 8.31 -0.82
C PHE A 383 8.31 7.38 -0.05
N ALA A 384 7.08 7.20 -0.55
CA ALA A 384 6.10 6.32 0.08
C ALA A 384 5.25 5.61 -0.98
N THR A 385 4.81 4.40 -0.63
CA THR A 385 3.85 3.61 -1.40
C THR A 385 2.79 3.06 -0.45
N ALA A 386 1.56 2.90 -0.94
CA ALA A 386 0.46 2.34 -0.17
C ALA A 386 -0.46 1.51 -1.07
N LEU A 387 -0.85 0.32 -0.58
CA LEU A 387 -1.82 -0.56 -1.23
C LEU A 387 -3.24 -0.13 -0.88
N GLY A 388 -4.02 0.26 -1.88
CA GLY A 388 -5.45 0.54 -1.72
C GLY A 388 -6.29 -0.72 -1.53
N ALA A 389 -7.53 -0.54 -1.09
CA ALA A 389 -8.50 -1.63 -0.94
C ALA A 389 -8.82 -2.33 -2.28
N ASP A 390 -8.62 -1.64 -3.39
CA ASP A 390 -8.76 -2.11 -4.77
C ASP A 390 -7.48 -2.74 -5.33
N GLY A 391 -6.51 -3.08 -4.47
CA GLY A 391 -5.28 -3.76 -4.87
C GLY A 391 -4.30 -2.94 -5.71
N ARG A 392 -4.61 -1.67 -6.03
CA ARG A 392 -3.66 -0.77 -6.68
C ARG A 392 -2.66 -0.22 -5.66
N VAL A 393 -1.46 0.10 -6.11
CA VAL A 393 -0.45 0.77 -5.28
C VAL A 393 -0.27 2.19 -5.77
N LEU A 394 -0.68 3.13 -4.93
CA LEU A 394 -0.38 4.54 -5.10
C LEU A 394 1.03 4.81 -4.57
N ALA A 395 1.80 5.60 -5.29
CA ALA A 395 3.10 6.09 -4.86
C ALA A 395 3.11 7.61 -4.85
N VAL A 396 3.93 8.16 -3.95
CA VAL A 396 4.19 9.60 -3.87
C VAL A 396 5.68 9.86 -3.80
N GLY A 397 6.07 11.05 -4.22
CA GLY A 397 7.44 11.47 -4.08
C GLY A 397 7.69 12.87 -4.63
N ARG A 398 8.78 12.95 -5.38
CA ARG A 398 9.25 14.19 -6.00
C ARG A 398 9.68 13.92 -7.43
N HIS A 399 9.42 14.89 -8.28
CA HIS A 399 9.83 14.90 -9.67
C HIS A 399 10.73 16.12 -9.95
N GLY A 400 11.77 15.91 -10.76
CA GLY A 400 12.57 17.00 -11.36
C GLY A 400 13.87 17.37 -10.63
N ALA A 401 14.60 18.31 -11.24
CA ALA A 401 16.00 18.62 -10.93
C ALA A 401 16.23 20.00 -10.24
N GLY A 402 15.90 20.15 -8.95
CA GLY A 402 16.43 21.19 -8.06
C GLY A 402 15.48 22.36 -7.79
N ARG A 403 15.75 23.56 -8.31
CA ARG A 403 14.91 24.77 -8.06
C ARG A 403 13.50 24.70 -8.66
N GLY A 404 13.15 23.58 -9.29
CA GLY A 404 11.83 23.27 -9.82
C GLY A 404 11.37 21.86 -9.42
N ASP A 405 11.84 21.37 -8.26
CA ASP A 405 11.29 20.16 -7.64
C ASP A 405 9.78 20.32 -7.47
N VAL A 406 9.02 19.34 -7.94
CA VAL A 406 7.56 19.30 -7.80
C VAL A 406 7.12 18.02 -7.11
N GLY A 407 6.07 18.12 -6.31
CA GLY A 407 5.38 16.97 -5.75
C GLY A 407 4.85 16.08 -6.87
N TRP A 408 4.97 14.78 -6.69
CA TRP A 408 4.46 13.80 -7.64
C TRP A 408 3.65 12.73 -6.92
N MET A 409 2.59 12.26 -7.58
CA MET A 409 1.77 11.14 -7.12
C MET A 409 1.22 10.35 -8.32
N GLY A 410 1.19 9.03 -8.22
CA GLY A 410 0.65 8.18 -9.27
C GLY A 410 0.59 6.70 -8.91
N PHE A 411 -0.30 5.97 -9.58
CA PHE A 411 -0.36 4.52 -9.46
C PHE A 411 0.84 3.89 -10.16
N VAL A 412 1.64 3.15 -9.40
CA VAL A 412 2.82 2.44 -9.89
C VAL A 412 2.57 0.94 -10.03
N PHE A 413 1.45 0.45 -9.52
CA PHE A 413 1.07 -0.95 -9.65
C PHE A 413 -0.43 -1.13 -9.57
N GLY A 414 -0.92 -2.17 -10.25
CA GLY A 414 -2.33 -2.39 -10.47
C GLY A 414 -2.82 -1.36 -11.48
N GLN A 415 -3.03 -1.78 -12.72
CA GLN A 415 -3.95 -1.02 -13.55
C GLN A 415 -5.30 -1.13 -12.86
N LYS A 416 -5.98 0.02 -12.67
CA LYS A 416 -7.42 -0.03 -12.47
C LYS A 416 -7.90 -0.86 -13.63
N LEU A 417 -8.59 -1.94 -13.34
CA LEU A 417 -9.21 -2.72 -14.37
C LEU A 417 -10.36 -1.83 -14.90
N VAL A 418 -10.00 -0.79 -15.67
CA VAL A 418 -10.90 0.07 -16.45
C VAL A 418 -11.28 -0.76 -17.65
N VAL A 419 -11.95 -1.85 -17.35
CA VAL A 419 -12.78 -2.52 -18.32
C VAL A 419 -14.09 -1.79 -18.12
N ASP A 420 -14.64 -1.24 -19.21
CA ASP A 420 -15.95 -0.58 -19.18
C ASP A 420 -16.96 -1.60 -18.67
N ARG A 421 -17.23 -1.56 -17.35
CA ARG A 421 -18.30 -2.34 -16.76
C ARG A 421 -19.57 -1.92 -17.46
N ARG A 422 -20.37 -2.90 -17.83
CA ARG A 422 -21.70 -2.56 -18.34
C ARG A 422 -22.51 -2.01 -17.17
N ASP A 423 -23.38 -1.05 -17.47
CA ASP A 423 -24.44 -0.68 -16.55
C ASP A 423 -25.38 -1.88 -16.31
N PRO A 424 -26.10 -1.91 -15.17
CA PRO A 424 -27.24 -2.81 -14.99
C PRO A 424 -28.18 -2.78 -16.20
N ASP A 425 -28.64 -3.95 -16.65
CA ASP A 425 -29.42 -4.09 -17.89
C ASP A 425 -30.73 -3.30 -17.80
N PRO A 426 -30.88 -2.20 -18.56
CA PRO A 426 -32.03 -1.32 -18.42
C PRO A 426 -33.35 -1.98 -18.83
N ASN A 427 -33.31 -3.16 -19.46
CA ASN A 427 -34.49 -3.91 -19.88
C ASN A 427 -35.03 -4.85 -18.80
N LEU A 428 -34.29 -5.08 -17.72
CA LEU A 428 -34.81 -5.85 -16.59
C LEU A 428 -35.87 -5.05 -15.83
N GLU A 429 -36.84 -5.78 -15.26
CA GLU A 429 -37.91 -5.22 -14.45
C GLU A 429 -37.32 -4.50 -13.23
N LEU A 430 -37.65 -3.23 -13.07
CA LEU A 430 -37.30 -2.47 -11.86
C LEU A 430 -38.31 -2.82 -10.75
N LEU A 431 -37.82 -3.29 -9.60
CA LEU A 431 -38.68 -3.57 -8.45
C LEU A 431 -39.48 -2.33 -8.09
N THR A 432 -40.78 -2.53 -7.87
CA THR A 432 -41.62 -1.45 -7.34
C THR A 432 -41.20 -1.11 -5.91
N PRO A 433 -41.42 0.12 -5.44
CA PRO A 433 -41.14 0.50 -4.05
C PRO A 433 -41.85 -0.39 -3.02
N GLN A 434 -42.97 -1.02 -3.40
CA GLN A 434 -43.67 -1.98 -2.53
C GLN A 434 -42.95 -3.32 -2.45
N GLN A 435 -42.43 -3.84 -3.58
CA GLN A 435 -41.62 -5.06 -3.60
C GLN A 435 -40.31 -4.87 -2.85
N ALA A 436 -39.56 -3.80 -3.14
CA ALA A 436 -38.32 -3.47 -2.43
C ALA A 436 -38.52 -3.41 -0.90
N ARG A 437 -39.61 -2.77 -0.44
CA ARG A 437 -39.96 -2.71 0.99
C ARG A 437 -40.45 -4.02 1.60
N ALA A 438 -40.95 -4.96 0.79
CA ALA A 438 -41.35 -6.27 1.29
C ALA A 438 -40.14 -7.10 1.71
N GLY A 439 -38.93 -6.75 1.24
CA GLY A 439 -37.68 -7.44 1.57
C GLY A 439 -37.61 -8.87 1.04
N SER A 440 -38.57 -9.29 0.22
CA SER A 440 -38.59 -10.64 -0.34
C SER A 440 -39.39 -10.75 -1.64
N LEU A 441 -38.98 -11.70 -2.48
CA LEU A 441 -39.64 -12.13 -3.70
C LEU A 441 -39.71 -13.65 -3.74
N THR A 442 -40.79 -14.22 -4.29
CA THR A 442 -40.91 -15.66 -4.52
C THR A 442 -40.95 -15.96 -6.01
N LEU A 443 -40.07 -16.85 -6.46
CA LEU A 443 -40.00 -17.32 -7.84
C LEU A 443 -40.59 -18.72 -7.95
N THR A 444 -41.21 -18.99 -9.10
CA THR A 444 -41.64 -20.33 -9.47
C THR A 444 -40.47 -21.15 -10.03
N ALA A 445 -40.58 -22.47 -10.03
CA ALA A 445 -39.60 -23.35 -10.68
C ALA A 445 -39.42 -22.98 -12.18
N ASN A 446 -40.49 -22.53 -12.84
CA ASN A 446 -40.42 -22.05 -14.22
C ASN A 446 -39.55 -20.80 -14.34
N ASP A 447 -39.73 -19.80 -13.46
CA ASP A 447 -38.94 -18.56 -13.49
C ASP A 447 -37.44 -18.85 -13.34
N VAL A 448 -37.08 -19.76 -12.44
CA VAL A 448 -35.68 -20.20 -12.25
C VAL A 448 -35.17 -20.94 -13.50
N SER A 449 -35.96 -21.85 -14.05
CA SER A 449 -35.58 -22.65 -15.22
C SER A 449 -35.41 -21.81 -16.49
N SER A 450 -36.27 -20.81 -16.72
CA SER A 450 -36.21 -19.88 -17.86
C SER A 450 -35.20 -18.75 -17.67
N GLY A 451 -34.70 -18.59 -16.43
CA GLY A 451 -33.94 -17.44 -16.01
C GLY A 451 -34.87 -16.30 -15.58
N PHE A 452 -34.56 -15.74 -14.42
CA PHE A 452 -35.22 -14.57 -13.85
C PHE A 452 -34.19 -13.47 -13.59
N GLY A 453 -34.60 -12.22 -13.71
CA GLY A 453 -33.76 -11.11 -13.32
C GLY A 453 -34.55 -9.83 -13.09
N TYR A 454 -34.04 -8.98 -12.21
CA TYR A 454 -34.62 -7.69 -11.86
C TYR A 454 -33.54 -6.66 -11.60
N ARG A 455 -33.94 -5.40 -11.50
CA ARG A 455 -33.13 -4.31 -10.97
C ARG A 455 -33.79 -3.69 -9.75
N ASP A 456 -32.98 -3.13 -8.88
CA ASP A 456 -33.44 -2.32 -7.77
C ASP A 456 -32.53 -1.10 -7.59
N ILE A 457 -33.05 -0.07 -6.93
CA ILE A 457 -32.38 1.22 -6.75
C ILE A 457 -32.37 1.61 -5.28
N ARG A 458 -31.24 2.18 -4.84
CA ARG A 458 -31.01 2.71 -3.48
C ARG A 458 -31.23 1.66 -2.40
N PHE A 459 -30.39 0.64 -2.45
CA PHE A 459 -30.36 -0.43 -1.46
C PHE A 459 -29.32 -0.08 -0.39
N GLY A 460 -29.81 0.36 0.76
CA GLY A 460 -28.97 0.91 1.84
C GLY A 460 -28.13 -0.14 2.56
N ALA A 461 -27.00 0.29 3.09
CA ALA A 461 -26.09 -0.57 3.86
C ALA A 461 -26.79 -1.30 5.02
N GLY A 462 -26.49 -2.59 5.17
CA GLY A 462 -27.06 -3.47 6.18
C GLY A 462 -28.47 -4.00 5.87
N LEU A 463 -29.05 -3.66 4.71
CA LEU A 463 -30.31 -4.24 4.27
C LEU A 463 -30.10 -5.60 3.60
N GLU A 464 -31.12 -6.44 3.70
CA GLU A 464 -31.17 -7.76 3.08
C GLU A 464 -32.46 -7.88 2.24
N TYR A 465 -32.34 -8.54 1.09
CA TYR A 465 -33.46 -8.88 0.23
C TYR A 465 -33.43 -10.38 -0.09
N GLU A 466 -34.53 -11.08 0.17
CA GLU A 466 -34.63 -12.53 0.01
C GLU A 466 -35.35 -12.93 -1.29
N VAL A 467 -34.71 -13.76 -2.12
CA VAL A 467 -35.36 -14.40 -3.26
C VAL A 467 -35.57 -15.87 -2.94
N ARG A 468 -36.83 -16.25 -2.73
CA ARG A 468 -37.25 -17.61 -2.35
C ARG A 468 -37.70 -18.38 -3.58
N PHE A 469 -37.28 -19.63 -3.73
CA PHE A 469 -37.67 -20.44 -4.88
C PHE A 469 -37.65 -21.93 -4.54
N THR A 470 -38.38 -22.71 -5.33
CA THR A 470 -38.47 -24.17 -5.21
C THR A 470 -37.87 -24.83 -6.46
N ILE A 471 -37.08 -25.86 -6.25
CA ILE A 471 -36.51 -26.72 -7.27
C ILE A 471 -37.24 -28.06 -7.24
N ASP A 472 -37.72 -28.53 -8.39
CA ASP A 472 -38.53 -29.76 -8.51
C ASP A 472 -37.74 -30.99 -8.94
N ARG A 473 -36.52 -30.78 -9.46
CA ARG A 473 -35.57 -31.80 -9.88
C ARG A 473 -34.15 -31.28 -9.68
N GLU A 474 -33.19 -32.18 -9.51
CA GLU A 474 -31.77 -31.82 -9.43
C GLU A 474 -31.37 -30.83 -10.53
N THR A 475 -30.87 -29.65 -10.15
CA THR A 475 -30.58 -28.53 -11.05
C THR A 475 -29.41 -27.70 -10.56
N ASP A 476 -28.45 -27.41 -11.45
CA ASP A 476 -27.39 -26.45 -11.19
C ASP A 476 -27.95 -25.04 -11.30
N ILE A 477 -27.86 -24.26 -10.22
CA ILE A 477 -28.33 -22.88 -10.17
C ILE A 477 -27.14 -21.93 -10.16
N ALA A 478 -27.19 -20.94 -11.05
CA ALA A 478 -26.28 -19.81 -11.04
C ALA A 478 -27.06 -18.54 -10.64
N ALA A 479 -26.52 -17.81 -9.68
CA ALA A 479 -27.02 -16.49 -9.30
C ALA A 479 -25.90 -15.46 -9.42
N SER A 480 -26.25 -14.26 -9.88
CA SER A 480 -25.31 -13.17 -10.05
C SER A 480 -25.92 -11.84 -9.70
N ALA A 481 -25.15 -10.97 -9.06
CA ALA A 481 -25.52 -9.58 -8.85
C ALA A 481 -24.50 -8.67 -9.53
N LEU A 482 -24.97 -7.55 -10.07
CA LEU A 482 -24.12 -6.51 -10.64
C LEU A 482 -24.55 -5.16 -10.08
N PRO A 483 -23.87 -4.65 -9.04
CA PRO A 483 -24.10 -3.28 -8.59
C PRO A 483 -23.49 -2.28 -9.57
N LEU A 484 -24.10 -1.11 -9.71
CA LEU A 484 -23.52 0.05 -10.38
C LEU A 484 -22.39 0.65 -9.53
N ASP A 485 -22.66 0.76 -8.23
CA ASP A 485 -21.82 1.27 -7.16
C ASP A 485 -22.23 0.60 -5.82
N GLY A 486 -21.45 0.82 -4.75
CA GLY A 486 -21.69 0.17 -3.46
C GLY A 486 -21.09 -1.24 -3.39
N ASP A 487 -21.52 -2.04 -2.40
CA ASP A 487 -20.99 -3.38 -2.11
C ASP A 487 -22.15 -4.33 -1.77
N LEU A 488 -22.21 -5.47 -2.47
CA LEU A 488 -23.28 -6.47 -2.39
C LEU A 488 -22.68 -7.86 -2.20
N ASP A 489 -23.28 -8.63 -1.28
CA ASP A 489 -22.98 -10.05 -1.11
C ASP A 489 -24.18 -10.91 -1.53
N LEU A 490 -23.89 -12.15 -1.94
CA LEU A 490 -24.89 -13.19 -2.19
C LEU A 490 -24.69 -14.37 -1.24
N VAL A 491 -25.77 -14.81 -0.58
CA VAL A 491 -25.77 -16.00 0.27
C VAL A 491 -26.92 -16.92 -0.13
N LEU A 492 -26.61 -18.10 -0.64
CA LEU A 492 -27.59 -19.14 -0.96
C LEU A 492 -27.73 -20.10 0.21
N VAL A 493 -28.97 -20.26 0.70
CA VAL A 493 -29.30 -21.17 1.80
C VAL A 493 -30.41 -22.16 1.43
N ASP A 494 -30.41 -23.32 2.09
CA ASP A 494 -31.50 -24.30 2.03
C ASP A 494 -32.68 -23.91 2.95
N ALA A 495 -33.72 -24.75 2.97
CA ALA A 495 -34.89 -24.59 3.83
C ALA A 495 -34.60 -24.59 5.35
N ASN A 496 -33.41 -25.02 5.77
CA ASN A 496 -32.96 -25.03 7.16
C ASN A 496 -32.01 -23.86 7.48
N ASP A 497 -31.90 -22.87 6.59
CA ASP A 497 -30.91 -21.78 6.64
C ASP A 497 -29.44 -22.27 6.60
N SER A 498 -29.19 -23.49 6.12
CA SER A 498 -27.82 -23.97 5.92
C SER A 498 -27.23 -23.31 4.69
N VAL A 499 -26.08 -22.66 4.85
CA VAL A 499 -25.36 -22.02 3.75
C VAL A 499 -24.83 -23.07 2.78
N LEU A 500 -25.21 -22.92 1.51
CA LEU A 500 -24.78 -23.77 0.40
C LEU A 500 -23.67 -23.09 -0.40
N ALA A 501 -23.80 -21.78 -0.64
CA ALA A 501 -22.81 -21.03 -1.38
C ALA A 501 -22.83 -19.53 -1.00
N ILE A 502 -21.67 -18.88 -1.10
CA ILE A 502 -21.50 -17.45 -0.80
C ILE A 502 -20.69 -16.82 -1.95
N SER A 503 -21.08 -15.61 -2.34
CA SER A 503 -20.24 -14.66 -3.09
C SER A 503 -20.13 -13.39 -2.26
N ALA A 504 -18.91 -12.87 -2.10
CA ALA A 504 -18.65 -11.69 -1.28
C ALA A 504 -17.50 -10.87 -1.87
N ASN A 505 -17.58 -10.54 -3.17
CA ASN A 505 -16.57 -9.68 -3.78
C ASN A 505 -16.70 -8.26 -3.22
N ARG A 506 -15.60 -7.52 -3.20
CA ARG A 506 -15.48 -6.23 -2.51
C ARG A 506 -15.88 -5.08 -3.39
N GLY A 507 -16.42 -4.05 -2.74
CA GLY A 507 -16.81 -2.82 -3.41
C GLY A 507 -17.81 -3.13 -4.51
N SER A 508 -17.71 -2.43 -5.63
CA SER A 508 -18.72 -2.62 -6.67
C SER A 508 -18.55 -3.92 -7.46
N ALA A 509 -17.55 -4.78 -7.20
CA ALA A 509 -17.34 -5.99 -7.99
C ALA A 509 -18.64 -6.80 -8.17
N GLY A 510 -18.84 -7.42 -9.34
CA GLY A 510 -20.02 -8.26 -9.54
C GLY A 510 -19.96 -9.49 -8.66
N GLU A 511 -21.12 -10.01 -8.27
CA GLU A 511 -21.25 -11.25 -7.51
C GLU A 511 -21.62 -12.41 -8.43
N PHE A 512 -21.13 -13.61 -8.09
CA PHE A 512 -21.50 -14.83 -8.78
C PHE A 512 -21.39 -16.03 -7.86
N THR A 513 -22.44 -16.83 -7.81
CA THR A 513 -22.47 -18.09 -7.07
C THR A 513 -23.11 -19.19 -7.90
N ILE A 514 -22.64 -20.41 -7.72
CA ILE A 514 -23.15 -21.61 -8.38
C ILE A 514 -23.29 -22.74 -7.35
N ALA A 515 -24.38 -23.49 -7.43
CA ALA A 515 -24.62 -24.65 -6.59
C ALA A 515 -25.46 -25.71 -7.31
N ASP A 516 -25.13 -26.97 -7.09
CA ASP A 516 -25.93 -28.11 -7.53
C ASP A 516 -27.01 -28.36 -6.47
N LEU A 517 -28.28 -28.14 -6.83
CA LEU A 517 -29.39 -28.18 -5.89
C LEU A 517 -30.27 -29.40 -6.13
N GLU A 518 -30.50 -30.17 -5.06
CA GLU A 518 -31.53 -31.22 -5.03
C GLU A 518 -32.95 -30.63 -5.06
N PRO A 519 -34.01 -31.43 -5.27
CA PRO A 519 -35.38 -30.95 -5.13
C PRO A 519 -35.64 -30.42 -3.70
N GLY A 520 -36.10 -29.18 -3.59
CA GLY A 520 -36.27 -28.52 -2.29
C GLY A 520 -36.59 -27.03 -2.40
N ASP A 521 -36.75 -26.40 -1.23
CA ASP A 521 -36.96 -24.96 -1.08
C ASP A 521 -35.65 -24.28 -0.71
N TYR A 522 -35.37 -23.15 -1.35
CA TYR A 522 -34.12 -22.41 -1.23
C TYR A 522 -34.38 -20.91 -1.12
N THR A 523 -33.43 -20.21 -0.52
CA THR A 523 -33.44 -18.75 -0.43
C THR A 523 -32.08 -18.19 -0.83
N LEU A 524 -32.07 -17.28 -1.81
CA LEU A 524 -30.93 -16.43 -2.11
C LEU A 524 -31.10 -15.10 -1.37
N LYS A 525 -30.17 -14.81 -0.46
CA LYS A 525 -30.11 -13.56 0.29
C LYS A 525 -29.16 -12.61 -0.44
N VAL A 526 -29.64 -11.41 -0.75
CA VAL A 526 -28.86 -10.30 -1.32
C VAL A 526 -28.62 -9.30 -0.20
N VAL A 527 -27.37 -9.08 0.19
CA VAL A 527 -27.01 -8.27 1.36
C VAL A 527 -26.21 -7.06 0.92
N ALA A 528 -26.67 -5.85 1.27
CA ALA A 528 -25.91 -4.63 1.06
C ALA A 528 -24.88 -4.46 2.18
N ILE A 529 -23.59 -4.52 1.83
CA ILE A 529 -22.50 -4.23 2.77
C ILE A 529 -22.27 -2.71 2.85
N ALA A 530 -22.43 -2.02 1.72
CA ALA A 530 -22.41 -0.55 1.62
C ALA A 530 -23.69 -0.04 0.91
N ASP A 531 -23.87 1.28 0.86
CA ASP A 531 -24.99 1.86 0.10
C ASP A 531 -24.82 1.59 -1.40
N VAL A 532 -25.84 0.98 -2.02
CA VAL A 532 -25.86 0.59 -3.43
C VAL A 532 -26.89 1.43 -4.18
N GLY A 533 -26.46 2.17 -5.20
CA GLY A 533 -27.30 3.09 -5.97
C GLY A 533 -28.26 2.38 -6.91
N GLU A 534 -27.76 1.45 -7.73
CA GLU A 534 -28.55 0.57 -8.60
C GLU A 534 -27.87 -0.79 -8.66
N TYR A 535 -28.63 -1.88 -8.71
CA TYR A 535 -28.07 -3.19 -9.02
C TYR A 535 -29.00 -4.03 -9.87
N GLU A 536 -28.40 -4.96 -10.60
CA GLU A 536 -29.07 -6.04 -11.30
C GLU A 536 -28.88 -7.35 -10.53
N LEU A 537 -29.94 -8.15 -10.39
CA LEU A 537 -29.86 -9.54 -9.95
C LEU A 537 -30.34 -10.46 -11.07
N ARG A 538 -29.66 -11.58 -11.28
CA ARG A 538 -30.13 -12.68 -12.12
C ARG A 538 -30.01 -14.02 -11.41
N ILE A 539 -30.98 -14.89 -11.64
CA ILE A 539 -30.99 -16.30 -11.21
C ILE A 539 -31.37 -17.14 -12.42
N ARG A 540 -30.58 -18.16 -12.74
CA ARG A 540 -30.83 -19.03 -13.90
C ARG A 540 -30.34 -20.45 -13.64
N SER A 541 -30.93 -21.40 -14.36
CA SER A 541 -30.38 -22.74 -14.47
C SER A 541 -29.12 -22.73 -15.36
N GLY A 542 -28.08 -23.46 -14.93
CA GLY A 542 -26.91 -23.82 -15.73
C GLY A 542 -26.08 -22.65 -16.23
N GLN A 543 -24.98 -22.36 -15.54
CA GLN A 543 -23.88 -21.61 -16.14
C GLN A 543 -22.53 -22.08 -15.59
N SER A 544 -22.04 -23.20 -16.12
CA SER A 544 -20.67 -23.65 -15.91
C SER A 544 -19.75 -23.07 -16.98
N LEU A 545 -18.45 -22.98 -16.68
CA LEU A 545 -17.44 -22.74 -17.70
C LEU A 545 -17.45 -23.88 -18.71
N SER A 546 -17.26 -23.56 -19.99
CA SER A 546 -17.09 -24.60 -21.01
C SER A 546 -15.82 -25.40 -20.74
N GLU A 547 -15.83 -26.70 -21.08
CA GLU A 547 -14.66 -27.58 -20.93
C GLU A 547 -13.38 -26.99 -21.56
N PRO A 548 -13.41 -26.38 -22.78
CA PRO A 548 -12.23 -25.73 -23.34
C PRO A 548 -11.70 -24.53 -22.53
N VAL A 549 -12.58 -23.79 -21.85
CA VAL A 549 -12.17 -22.69 -20.97
C VAL A 549 -11.49 -23.24 -19.72
N LEU A 550 -12.04 -24.29 -19.11
CA LEU A 550 -11.43 -24.98 -17.98
C LEU A 550 -10.06 -25.56 -18.33
N GLU A 551 -9.92 -26.19 -19.51
CA GLU A 551 -8.65 -26.69 -20.01
C GLU A 551 -7.62 -25.56 -20.18
N SER A 552 -8.02 -24.44 -20.79
CA SER A 552 -7.15 -23.27 -20.98
C SER A 552 -6.67 -22.68 -19.66
N LEU A 553 -7.56 -22.56 -18.67
CA LEU A 553 -7.23 -22.08 -17.32
C LEU A 553 -6.30 -23.06 -16.58
N ASN A 554 -6.56 -24.37 -16.67
CA ASN A 554 -5.72 -25.40 -16.06
C ASN A 554 -4.34 -25.50 -16.73
N ALA A 555 -4.23 -25.15 -18.01
CA ALA A 555 -2.97 -25.11 -18.74
C ALA A 555 -2.08 -23.91 -18.39
N LEU A 556 -2.59 -22.91 -17.65
CA LEU A 556 -1.79 -21.77 -17.23
C LEU A 556 -0.63 -22.20 -16.33
N HIS A 557 0.57 -21.67 -16.59
CA HIS A 557 1.69 -21.81 -15.68
C HIS A 557 1.43 -21.04 -14.36
N ARG A 558 2.20 -21.35 -13.31
CA ARG A 558 2.08 -20.72 -11.98
C ARG A 558 1.98 -19.19 -12.05
N ASP A 559 2.84 -18.56 -12.84
CA ASP A 559 2.89 -17.10 -12.97
C ASP A 559 1.62 -16.52 -13.61
N GLY A 560 1.10 -17.18 -14.65
CA GLY A 560 -0.17 -16.78 -15.29
C GLY A 560 -1.36 -16.89 -14.33
N ARG A 561 -1.38 -17.93 -13.48
CA ARG A 561 -2.43 -18.08 -12.46
C ARG A 561 -2.33 -17.01 -11.38
N ASN A 562 -1.12 -16.69 -10.91
CA ASN A 562 -0.90 -15.62 -9.95
C ASN A 562 -1.34 -14.27 -10.49
N LYS A 563 -1.02 -13.99 -11.76
CA LYS A 563 -1.40 -12.74 -12.42
C LYS A 563 -2.91 -12.60 -12.59
N LEU A 564 -3.58 -13.69 -12.99
CA LEU A 564 -5.04 -13.73 -13.05
C LEU A 564 -5.66 -13.46 -11.68
N ALA A 565 -5.17 -14.14 -10.64
CA ALA A 565 -5.65 -13.96 -9.27
C ALA A 565 -5.45 -12.53 -8.77
N GLU A 566 -4.31 -11.92 -9.10
CA GLU A 566 -4.00 -10.54 -8.74
C GLU A 566 -4.92 -9.53 -9.42
N MET A 567 -5.20 -9.70 -10.71
CA MET A 567 -6.14 -8.83 -11.42
C MET A 567 -7.55 -8.97 -10.89
N LEU A 568 -8.00 -10.20 -10.61
CA LEU A 568 -9.29 -10.43 -9.98
C LEU A 568 -9.34 -9.75 -8.61
N THR A 569 -8.31 -9.93 -7.78
CA THR A 569 -8.21 -9.29 -6.45
C THR A 569 -8.20 -7.77 -6.54
N GLY A 570 -7.46 -7.20 -7.48
CA GLY A 570 -7.45 -5.75 -7.73
C GLY A 570 -8.76 -5.23 -8.33
N GLY A 571 -9.53 -6.09 -8.98
CA GLY A 571 -10.89 -5.78 -9.41
C GLY A 571 -11.94 -5.88 -8.28
N GLY A 572 -11.52 -6.19 -7.05
CA GLY A 572 -12.41 -6.44 -5.90
C GLY A 572 -12.85 -7.90 -5.75
N TYR A 573 -12.52 -8.80 -6.68
CA TYR A 573 -12.97 -10.19 -6.64
C TYR A 573 -12.17 -11.07 -5.67
N LEU A 574 -12.85 -11.93 -4.91
CA LEU A 574 -12.23 -12.85 -3.96
C LEU A 574 -11.52 -14.03 -4.64
N SER A 575 -10.18 -14.05 -4.65
CA SER A 575 -9.45 -15.17 -5.25
C SER A 575 -8.51 -15.86 -4.26
N PRO A 576 -8.90 -17.01 -3.67
CA PRO A 576 -7.94 -17.93 -3.09
C PRO A 576 -7.42 -18.84 -4.22
N ALA A 577 -6.65 -18.29 -5.16
CA ALA A 577 -5.88 -19.15 -6.06
C ALA A 577 -4.79 -19.83 -5.23
N SER A 578 -4.80 -21.16 -5.15
CA SER A 578 -3.57 -21.88 -4.83
C SER A 578 -2.75 -21.93 -6.11
N ALA A 579 -1.75 -21.05 -6.21
CA ALA A 579 -0.80 -20.97 -7.32
C ALA A 579 -0.28 -22.35 -7.77
N ASP A 580 -0.22 -23.28 -6.83
CA ASP A 580 0.45 -24.57 -6.93
C ASP A 580 -0.47 -25.72 -7.38
N ILE A 581 -1.80 -25.60 -7.25
CA ILE A 581 -2.74 -26.73 -7.44
C ILE A 581 -3.76 -26.48 -8.56
N GLY A 582 -4.07 -25.22 -8.89
CA GLY A 582 -5.04 -24.85 -9.94
C GLY A 582 -6.07 -23.82 -9.45
N PHE A 583 -7.06 -23.47 -10.27
CA PHE A 583 -8.14 -22.58 -9.84
C PHE A 583 -9.16 -23.35 -8.99
N GLY A 584 -9.34 -22.90 -7.76
CA GLY A 584 -10.43 -23.36 -6.91
C GLY A 584 -11.78 -22.79 -7.35
N ALA A 585 -12.87 -23.34 -6.82
CA ALA A 585 -14.24 -22.92 -7.13
C ALA A 585 -14.47 -21.42 -6.95
N ALA A 586 -13.90 -20.81 -5.91
CA ALA A 586 -14.00 -19.37 -5.66
C ALA A 586 -13.35 -18.52 -6.77
N ALA A 587 -12.16 -18.91 -7.24
CA ALA A 587 -11.49 -18.19 -8.32
C ALA A 587 -12.25 -18.33 -9.66
N LEU A 588 -12.86 -19.49 -9.91
CA LEU A 588 -13.74 -19.68 -11.07
C LEU A 588 -15.02 -18.85 -10.96
N ALA A 589 -15.61 -18.76 -9.75
CA ALA A 589 -16.75 -17.91 -9.48
C ALA A 589 -16.43 -16.42 -9.68
N SER A 590 -15.29 -15.93 -9.17
CA SER A 590 -14.79 -14.57 -9.43
C SER A 590 -14.55 -14.30 -10.91
N LEU A 591 -14.03 -15.28 -11.65
CA LEU A 591 -13.87 -15.14 -13.09
C LEU A 591 -15.24 -15.02 -13.79
N LEU A 592 -16.21 -15.86 -13.43
CA LEU A 592 -17.57 -15.78 -13.98
C LEU A 592 -18.25 -14.46 -13.62
N ALA A 593 -18.09 -14.01 -12.38
CA ALA A 593 -18.58 -12.71 -11.90
C ALA A 593 -17.97 -11.57 -12.71
N TYR A 594 -16.67 -11.65 -12.95
CA TYR A 594 -15.95 -10.74 -13.82
C TYR A 594 -16.59 -10.72 -15.21
N TYR A 595 -16.60 -11.79 -15.99
CA TYR A 595 -17.14 -11.77 -17.36
C TYR A 595 -18.62 -11.36 -17.43
N ASN A 596 -19.44 -11.74 -16.44
CA ASN A 596 -20.83 -11.31 -16.35
C ASN A 596 -20.99 -9.78 -16.19
N SER A 597 -20.04 -9.14 -15.51
CA SER A 597 -19.97 -7.69 -15.31
C SER A 597 -19.56 -6.91 -16.56
N PHE A 598 -19.09 -7.59 -17.61
CA PHE A 598 -18.56 -6.96 -18.83
C PHE A 598 -19.26 -7.38 -20.13
N ASN A 599 -20.36 -8.14 -20.06
CA ASN A 599 -21.06 -8.66 -21.24
C ASN A 599 -20.15 -9.42 -22.22
N THR A 600 -19.04 -9.96 -21.73
CA THR A 600 -18.09 -10.74 -22.51
C THR A 600 -18.47 -12.22 -22.40
N VAL A 601 -18.64 -12.88 -23.54
CA VAL A 601 -18.79 -14.34 -23.54
C VAL A 601 -17.46 -14.93 -23.08
N ILE A 602 -17.50 -15.76 -22.05
CA ILE A 602 -16.31 -16.45 -21.56
C ILE A 602 -15.98 -17.58 -22.55
N ASP A 603 -15.05 -17.29 -23.45
CA ASP A 603 -14.50 -18.28 -24.37
C ASP A 603 -12.96 -18.33 -24.25
N VAL A 604 -12.34 -19.28 -24.95
CA VAL A 604 -10.89 -19.48 -24.88
C VAL A 604 -10.13 -18.22 -25.32
N ALA A 605 -10.64 -17.50 -26.34
CA ALA A 605 -10.01 -16.29 -26.85
C ALA A 605 -10.14 -15.13 -25.84
N GLY A 606 -11.29 -14.99 -25.19
CA GLY A 606 -11.53 -14.00 -24.15
C GLY A 606 -10.67 -14.25 -22.92
N VAL A 607 -10.45 -15.51 -22.52
CA VAL A 607 -9.52 -15.86 -21.43
C VAL A 607 -8.08 -15.55 -21.82
N GLN A 608 -7.65 -15.96 -23.02
CA GLN A 608 -6.31 -15.65 -23.52
C GLN A 608 -6.06 -14.15 -23.68
N GLN A 609 -7.06 -13.40 -24.15
CA GLN A 609 -6.98 -11.94 -24.26
C GLN A 609 -6.91 -11.29 -22.87
N PHE A 610 -7.71 -11.77 -21.90
CA PHE A 610 -7.65 -11.29 -20.53
C PHE A 610 -6.25 -11.52 -19.91
N ILE A 611 -5.66 -12.69 -20.15
CA ILE A 611 -4.28 -13.01 -19.73
C ILE A 611 -3.24 -12.18 -20.50
N ALA A 612 -3.48 -11.89 -21.77
CA ALA A 612 -2.57 -11.08 -22.59
C ALA A 612 -2.61 -9.61 -22.15
N SER A 613 -3.78 -9.04 -21.87
CA SER A 613 -3.93 -7.71 -21.30
C SER A 613 -3.37 -7.63 -19.88
N ALA A 614 -3.45 -8.73 -19.11
CA ALA A 614 -2.69 -8.89 -17.89
C ALA A 614 -1.20 -8.75 -18.16
N SER A 615 -0.70 -9.52 -19.13
CA SER A 615 0.72 -9.67 -19.47
C SER A 615 1.34 -8.34 -19.89
N LEU A 616 0.66 -7.59 -20.76
CA LEU A 616 1.09 -6.28 -21.27
C LEU A 616 1.16 -5.18 -20.20
N ALA A 617 0.44 -5.29 -19.09
CA ALA A 617 0.48 -4.31 -17.99
C ALA A 617 1.80 -4.31 -17.16
N VAL A 618 2.79 -5.13 -17.54
CA VAL A 618 4.12 -5.22 -16.89
C VAL A 618 5.27 -5.01 -17.90
N ASP A 619 4.99 -5.10 -19.20
CA ASP A 619 6.00 -4.99 -20.27
C ASP A 619 6.02 -3.61 -20.96
N ASP A 620 5.07 -2.72 -20.64
CA ASP A 620 5.09 -1.28 -20.93
C ASP A 620 5.25 -0.49 -19.63
#